data_AF-A0A1Q3HAJ5-F1
#
_entry.id   AF-A0A1Q3HAJ5-F1
#
_cell.length_a   1.000
_cell.length_b   1.000
_cell.length_c   1.000
_cell.angle_alpha   90.00
_cell.angle_beta   90.00
_cell.angle_gamma   90.00
#
_symmetry.space_group_name_H-M   'P 1'
#
loop_
_entity.id
_entity.type
_entity.pdbx_description
1 polymer ?
#
loop_
_entity_poly.entity_id
_entity_poly.type
_entity_poly.pdbx_seq_one_letter_code
_entity_poly.pdbx_strand_id
1 'polypeptide(L)'
;MSVKLSSMLGNALTRALEVPSQSRVQAPTAPTPEVSPASTPAVCIPGSTDAFETVSKAQKEWESKFAEVVQAIAPELEQLAPLETKSLKNLANSVNESHNVVAGDQYEKGKWSSSTPVLQQTEDSNCGAAAAAMLTKSKGGKEGVSGKALMDDLGSRYGTKDGTTPKEMAKMLSNEGIAVKGSTTTADKNSLESTLKSGGKAVAMVDSNEISSKGGAQAPGKAHWVVIDGMDDQGRFMVKDPGSASSYFVKGEELNKAIDTGRNTHQSGGVLLLENEQAPATVPVAEQEAEQKAEALGDTPGTGSMASRFGRESS
;
A
#
# COMPACT_ATOMS: atom_id res chain seq x y z
N MET A 1 0.28 29.38 51.16
CA MET A 1 1.31 28.68 51.93
C MET A 1 2.00 27.73 50.96
N SER A 2 3.18 28.07 50.45
CA SER A 2 4.49 27.73 51.04
C SER A 2 4.66 26.22 51.24
N VAL A 3 5.72 25.53 50.78
CA VAL A 3 6.93 25.90 50.03
C VAL A 3 7.76 24.60 49.87
N LYS A 4 8.34 24.35 48.68
CA LYS A 4 9.68 23.75 48.42
C LYS A 4 9.97 22.30 48.90
N LEU A 5 11.01 21.56 48.47
CA LEU A 5 12.23 21.78 47.67
C LEU A 5 12.83 20.40 47.26
N SER A 6 13.54 20.36 46.13
CA SER A 6 14.82 19.65 45.86
C SER A 6 14.89 18.10 46.00
N SER A 7 15.70 17.36 45.25
CA SER A 7 17.07 17.55 44.75
C SER A 7 17.37 16.34 43.82
N MET A 8 18.40 16.18 42.99
CA MET A 8 19.53 16.98 42.47
C MET A 8 20.41 15.97 41.69
N LEU A 9 21.10 16.45 40.63
CA LEU A 9 22.45 16.08 40.13
C LEU A 9 22.79 14.59 39.86
N GLY A 10 23.21 14.21 38.65
CA GLY A 10 24.54 14.46 38.03
C GLY A 10 25.07 13.09 37.53
N ASN A 11 25.97 12.90 36.56
CA ASN A 11 27.08 13.72 36.06
C ASN A 11 27.71 13.03 34.81
N ALA A 12 28.40 13.84 33.97
CA ALA A 12 29.62 13.56 33.17
C ALA A 12 29.59 12.45 32.09
N LEU A 13 29.79 12.66 30.77
CA LEU A 13 30.85 13.34 30.00
C LEU A 13 32.27 12.77 30.26
N THR A 14 32.90 12.12 29.26
CA THR A 14 34.23 12.43 28.64
C THR A 14 34.94 11.20 28.00
N ARG A 15 35.36 11.34 26.70
CA ARG A 15 36.56 10.78 25.96
C ARG A 15 36.79 9.25 25.90
N ALA A 16 37.46 8.64 24.92
CA ALA A 16 38.43 9.02 23.88
C ALA A 16 38.29 8.02 22.69
N LEU A 17 38.32 8.43 21.41
CA LEU A 17 39.50 8.48 20.52
C LEU A 17 40.39 7.22 20.53
N GLU A 18 40.33 6.43 19.46
CA GLU A 18 41.52 5.88 18.79
C GLU A 18 41.20 5.39 17.36
N VAL A 19 41.73 6.12 16.38
CA VAL A 19 41.93 5.72 14.99
C VAL A 19 43.43 5.76 14.77
N PRO A 20 44.07 4.73 14.21
CA PRO A 20 45.37 4.88 13.60
C PRO A 20 45.25 5.04 12.08
N SER A 21 45.95 6.07 11.62
CA SER A 21 46.16 6.50 10.25
C SER A 21 46.96 5.51 9.38
N GLN A 22 46.57 5.48 8.11
CA GLN A 22 47.38 5.55 6.89
C GLN A 22 48.78 4.91 6.84
N SER A 23 48.97 4.06 5.82
CA SER A 23 50.26 3.92 5.12
C SER A 23 50.06 3.91 3.60
N ARG A 24 50.39 5.07 3.02
CA ARG A 24 51.26 5.31 1.86
C ARG A 24 51.01 4.58 0.53
N VAL A 25 50.68 5.40 -0.46
CA VAL A 25 50.80 5.23 -1.92
C VAL A 25 52.24 4.98 -2.35
N GLN A 26 52.48 4.01 -3.25
CA GLN A 26 53.39 4.14 -4.39
C GLN A 26 53.30 2.96 -5.40
N ALA A 27 53.03 3.30 -6.65
CA ALA A 27 53.54 2.68 -7.89
C ALA A 27 54.04 3.86 -8.75
N PRO A 28 54.83 3.73 -9.85
CA PRO A 28 55.19 2.52 -10.60
C PRO A 28 56.68 2.41 -11.01
N THR A 29 57.14 1.22 -11.42
CA THR A 29 58.24 1.10 -12.42
C THR A 29 58.19 -0.27 -13.13
N ALA A 30 58.16 -0.25 -14.46
CA ALA A 30 58.56 -1.34 -15.37
C ALA A 30 59.81 -0.83 -16.13
N PRO A 31 60.75 -1.67 -16.64
CA PRO A 31 60.49 -2.64 -17.71
C PRO A 31 61.27 -4.00 -17.70
N THR A 32 60.59 -5.08 -18.17
CA THR A 32 60.95 -6.08 -19.23
C THR A 32 62.24 -6.97 -19.12
N PRO A 33 62.38 -8.18 -19.75
CA PRO A 33 61.46 -9.19 -20.37
C PRO A 33 61.63 -10.67 -19.88
N GLU A 34 60.82 -11.59 -20.47
CA GLU A 34 61.00 -13.06 -20.63
C GLU A 34 60.78 -13.94 -19.36
N VAL A 35 59.98 -15.02 -19.33
CA VAL A 35 59.75 -16.11 -20.29
C VAL A 35 58.32 -16.67 -20.11
N SER A 36 57.63 -16.99 -21.21
CA SER A 36 56.35 -17.74 -21.21
C SER A 36 56.51 -19.17 -20.67
N PRO A 37 55.72 -19.62 -19.69
CA PRO A 37 55.45 -21.04 -19.54
C PRO A 37 54.32 -21.45 -20.49
N ALA A 38 54.61 -22.46 -21.30
CA ALA A 38 53.71 -23.06 -22.27
C ALA A 38 52.36 -23.43 -21.65
N SER A 39 51.27 -23.05 -22.33
CA SER A 39 49.93 -23.54 -22.08
C SER A 39 49.91 -25.06 -22.20
N THR A 40 49.65 -25.75 -21.09
CA THR A 40 49.26 -27.15 -21.10
C THR A 40 48.03 -27.29 -21.99
N PRO A 41 48.02 -28.18 -23.00
CA PRO A 41 46.80 -28.44 -23.75
C PRO A 41 45.76 -29.02 -22.79
N ALA A 42 44.58 -28.41 -22.74
CA ALA A 42 43.44 -28.97 -22.06
C ALA A 42 43.19 -30.38 -22.58
N VAL A 43 43.17 -31.36 -21.67
CA VAL A 43 42.75 -32.71 -21.97
C VAL A 43 41.28 -32.63 -22.37
N CYS A 44 41.00 -32.73 -23.68
CA CYS A 44 39.66 -33.05 -24.16
C CYS A 44 39.36 -34.47 -23.66
N ILE A 45 38.49 -34.59 -22.66
CA ILE A 45 37.89 -35.87 -22.30
C ILE A 45 36.84 -36.17 -23.38
N PRO A 46 37.02 -37.21 -24.22
CA PRO A 46 35.97 -37.62 -25.14
C PRO A 46 34.88 -38.30 -24.32
N GLY A 47 33.69 -37.69 -24.28
CA GLY A 47 32.50 -38.30 -23.68
C GLY A 47 31.75 -37.48 -22.64
N SER A 48 32.07 -36.21 -22.40
CA SER A 48 31.13 -35.35 -21.65
C SER A 48 30.01 -34.92 -22.61
N THR A 49 28.94 -35.69 -22.67
CA THR A 49 27.65 -35.18 -23.16
C THR A 49 27.35 -33.91 -22.40
N ASP A 50 27.23 -32.79 -23.11
CA ASP A 50 26.85 -31.52 -22.53
C ASP A 50 25.47 -31.69 -21.88
N ALA A 51 25.44 -31.62 -20.53
CA ALA A 51 24.22 -31.75 -19.77
C ALA A 51 23.19 -30.70 -20.22
N PHE A 52 23.65 -29.55 -20.72
CA PHE A 52 22.80 -28.50 -21.26
C PHE A 52 22.13 -28.91 -22.58
N GLU A 53 22.87 -29.53 -23.51
CA GLU A 53 22.28 -30.05 -24.76
C GLU A 53 21.30 -31.20 -24.50
N THR A 54 21.62 -32.05 -23.51
CA THR A 54 20.76 -33.18 -23.14
C THR A 54 19.45 -32.70 -22.51
N VAL A 55 19.51 -31.72 -21.61
CA VAL A 55 18.31 -31.09 -21.01
C VAL A 55 17.51 -30.32 -22.06
N SER A 56 18.17 -29.59 -22.97
CA SER A 56 17.49 -28.84 -24.04
C SER A 56 16.76 -29.78 -25.01
N LYS A 57 17.35 -30.93 -25.35
CA LYS A 57 16.71 -31.93 -26.21
C LYS A 57 15.54 -32.62 -25.51
N ALA A 58 15.69 -32.98 -24.23
CA ALA A 58 14.61 -33.55 -23.43
C ALA A 58 13.45 -32.56 -23.27
N GLN A 59 13.73 -31.28 -23.09
CA GLN A 59 12.73 -30.21 -23.05
C GLN A 59 11.99 -30.10 -24.38
N LYS A 60 12.68 -30.07 -25.53
CA LYS A 60 12.04 -30.02 -26.85
C LYS A 60 11.20 -31.26 -27.15
N GLU A 61 11.67 -32.44 -26.76
CA GLU A 61 10.90 -33.68 -26.90
C GLU A 61 9.67 -33.71 -26.00
N TRP A 62 9.78 -33.16 -24.78
CA TRP A 62 8.65 -33.01 -23.87
C TRP A 62 7.64 -32.00 -24.42
N GLU A 63 8.09 -30.81 -24.84
CA GLU A 63 7.25 -29.78 -25.47
C GLU A 63 6.54 -30.34 -26.70
N SER A 64 7.22 -31.10 -27.55
CA SER A 64 6.59 -31.71 -28.73
C SER A 64 5.58 -32.82 -28.37
N LYS A 65 5.84 -33.62 -27.33
CA LYS A 65 4.93 -34.70 -26.90
C LYS A 65 3.67 -34.17 -26.23
N PHE A 66 3.78 -33.05 -25.54
CA PHE A 66 2.69 -32.47 -24.77
C PHE A 66 2.10 -31.21 -25.40
N ALA A 67 2.58 -30.77 -26.57
CA ALA A 67 2.08 -29.58 -27.27
C ALA A 67 0.57 -29.61 -27.49
N GLU A 68 0.03 -30.74 -27.98
CA GLU A 68 -1.41 -30.89 -28.22
C GLU A 68 -2.21 -30.93 -26.92
N VAL A 69 -1.66 -31.57 -25.88
CA VAL A 69 -2.30 -31.60 -24.55
C VAL A 69 -2.33 -30.20 -23.96
N VAL A 70 -1.20 -29.47 -23.97
CA VAL A 70 -1.08 -28.09 -23.49
C VAL A 70 -2.00 -27.15 -24.28
N GLN A 71 -2.10 -27.29 -25.61
CA GLN A 71 -3.06 -26.50 -26.39
C GLN A 71 -4.51 -26.86 -26.08
N ALA A 72 -4.83 -28.13 -25.81
CA ALA A 72 -6.17 -28.56 -25.45
C ALA A 72 -6.62 -28.06 -24.06
N ILE A 73 -5.68 -27.98 -23.10
CA ILE A 73 -5.96 -27.47 -21.75
C ILE A 73 -5.66 -25.98 -21.58
N ALA A 74 -5.02 -25.32 -22.55
CA ALA A 74 -4.69 -23.89 -22.50
C ALA A 74 -5.91 -23.00 -22.20
N PRO A 75 -7.10 -23.22 -22.80
CA PRO A 75 -8.29 -22.42 -22.48
C PRO A 75 -8.77 -22.62 -21.03
N GLU A 76 -8.51 -23.77 -20.44
CA GLU A 76 -8.85 -24.09 -19.05
C GLU A 76 -7.81 -23.52 -18.07
N LEU A 77 -6.52 -23.59 -18.41
CA LEU A 77 -5.43 -22.91 -17.71
C LEU A 77 -5.57 -21.38 -17.73
N GLU A 78 -6.01 -20.80 -18.85
CA GLU A 78 -6.31 -19.37 -18.96
C GLU A 78 -7.49 -18.95 -18.07
N GLN A 79 -8.46 -19.85 -17.84
CA GLN A 79 -9.57 -19.61 -16.90
C GLN A 79 -9.14 -19.77 -15.43
N LEU A 80 -8.15 -20.62 -15.15
CA LEU A 80 -7.62 -20.85 -13.81
C LEU A 80 -6.63 -19.77 -13.35
N ALA A 81 -5.86 -19.17 -14.26
CA ALA A 81 -4.88 -18.13 -13.91
C ALA A 81 -5.48 -16.91 -13.15
N PRO A 82 -6.67 -16.37 -13.53
CA PRO A 82 -7.36 -15.35 -12.75
C PRO A 82 -7.80 -15.81 -11.35
N LEU A 83 -8.13 -17.09 -11.17
CA LEU A 83 -8.55 -17.65 -9.88
C LEU A 83 -7.36 -17.87 -8.94
N GLU A 84 -6.24 -18.37 -9.48
CA GLU A 84 -4.99 -18.52 -8.71
C GLU A 84 -4.46 -17.15 -8.26
N THR A 85 -4.44 -16.16 -9.14
CA THR A 85 -3.99 -14.80 -8.79
C THR A 85 -4.89 -14.15 -7.73
N LYS A 86 -6.22 -14.31 -7.81
CA LYS A 86 -7.14 -13.86 -6.74
C LYS A 86 -6.88 -14.57 -5.42
N SER A 87 -6.65 -15.88 -5.46
CA SER A 87 -6.39 -16.69 -4.26
C SER A 87 -5.08 -16.28 -3.58
N LEU A 88 -4.02 -16.05 -4.36
CA LEU A 88 -2.73 -15.57 -3.86
C LEU A 88 -2.83 -14.16 -3.26
N LYS A 89 -3.59 -13.25 -3.90
CA LYS A 89 -3.84 -11.91 -3.33
C LYS A 89 -4.61 -11.98 -2.02
N ASN A 90 -5.64 -12.82 -1.96
CA ASN A 90 -6.41 -13.02 -0.73
C ASN A 90 -5.53 -13.58 0.41
N LEU A 91 -4.65 -14.53 0.09
CA LEU A 91 -3.69 -15.06 1.06
C LEU A 91 -2.71 -13.97 1.52
N ALA A 92 -2.12 -13.21 0.60
CA ALA A 92 -1.21 -12.12 0.94
C ALA A 92 -1.90 -11.05 1.82
N ASN A 93 -3.13 -10.70 1.48
CA ASN A 93 -3.94 -9.76 2.27
C ASN A 93 -4.20 -10.31 3.68
N SER A 94 -4.56 -11.58 3.80
CA SER A 94 -4.77 -12.25 5.09
C SER A 94 -3.50 -12.31 5.95
N VAL A 95 -2.35 -12.59 5.33
CA VAL A 95 -1.05 -12.55 6.02
C VAL A 95 -0.79 -11.14 6.56
N ASN A 96 -0.97 -10.09 5.74
CA ASN A 96 -0.77 -8.72 6.20
C ASN A 96 -1.74 -8.33 7.33
N GLU A 97 -3.00 -8.75 7.26
CA GLU A 97 -3.97 -8.52 8.34
C GLU A 97 -3.54 -9.19 9.65
N SER A 98 -2.88 -10.36 9.61
CA SER A 98 -2.36 -11.02 10.81
C SER A 98 -1.24 -10.25 11.52
N HIS A 99 -0.58 -9.32 10.81
CA HIS A 99 0.44 -8.44 11.37
C HIS A 99 -0.13 -7.12 11.93
N ASN A 100 -1.44 -6.88 11.83
CA ASN A 100 -2.06 -5.67 12.36
C ASN A 100 -2.13 -5.70 13.89
N VAL A 101 -1.21 -5.02 14.56
CA VAL A 101 -1.09 -5.02 16.03
C VAL A 101 -2.17 -4.19 16.74
N VAL A 102 -2.92 -3.37 16.01
CA VAL A 102 -4.03 -2.57 16.56
C VAL A 102 -5.41 -3.15 16.25
N ALA A 103 -5.49 -4.33 15.61
CA ALA A 103 -6.76 -4.95 15.25
C ALA A 103 -7.66 -5.19 16.49
N GLY A 104 -7.07 -5.61 17.61
CA GLY A 104 -7.79 -5.78 18.88
C GLY A 104 -8.39 -4.47 19.40
N ASP A 105 -7.62 -3.38 19.40
CA ASP A 105 -8.10 -2.05 19.80
C ASP A 105 -9.23 -1.55 18.90
N GLN A 106 -9.13 -1.78 17.59
CA GLN A 106 -10.18 -1.43 16.63
C GLN A 106 -11.47 -2.21 16.88
N TYR A 107 -11.37 -3.49 17.21
CA TYR A 107 -12.55 -4.28 17.58
C TYR A 107 -13.14 -3.83 18.92
N GLU A 108 -12.31 -3.73 19.96
CA GLU A 108 -12.76 -3.51 21.34
C GLU A 108 -13.20 -2.06 21.59
N LYS A 109 -12.41 -1.08 21.14
CA LYS A 109 -12.67 0.34 21.37
C LYS A 109 -13.47 0.95 20.21
N GLY A 110 -13.03 0.67 18.99
CA GLY A 110 -13.64 1.19 17.77
C GLY A 110 -14.93 0.48 17.33
N LYS A 111 -15.23 -0.70 17.89
CA LYS A 111 -16.41 -1.51 17.51
C LYS A 111 -16.48 -1.80 16.01
N TRP A 112 -15.32 -1.86 15.33
CA TRP A 112 -15.28 -2.30 13.94
C TRP A 112 -15.60 -3.80 13.91
N SER A 113 -16.64 -4.16 13.16
CA SER A 113 -17.26 -5.49 13.13
C SER A 113 -16.39 -6.58 12.48
N SER A 114 -15.47 -6.22 11.58
CA SER A 114 -14.64 -7.17 10.85
C SER A 114 -13.43 -6.52 10.18
N SER A 115 -12.43 -7.35 9.84
CA SER A 115 -11.49 -6.98 8.78
C SER A 115 -12.21 -7.08 7.44
N THR A 116 -12.34 -5.95 6.74
CA THR A 116 -12.95 -5.95 5.41
C THR A 116 -11.93 -6.39 4.38
N PRO A 117 -12.27 -7.33 3.46
CA PRO A 117 -11.38 -7.64 2.34
C PRO A 117 -11.07 -6.39 1.52
N VAL A 118 -9.87 -6.35 0.93
CA VAL A 118 -9.49 -5.26 0.04
C VAL A 118 -10.40 -5.29 -1.20
N LEU A 119 -11.20 -4.25 -1.39
CA LEU A 119 -12.07 -4.12 -2.54
C LEU A 119 -11.30 -3.48 -3.70
N GLN A 120 -11.29 -4.14 -4.85
CA GLN A 120 -10.75 -3.56 -6.07
C GLN A 120 -11.73 -2.52 -6.62
N GLN A 121 -11.22 -1.33 -6.96
CA GLN A 121 -11.98 -0.36 -7.73
C GLN A 121 -12.35 -0.96 -9.10
N THR A 122 -13.53 -0.65 -9.62
CA THR A 122 -14.04 -1.24 -10.88
C THR A 122 -14.01 -0.28 -12.06
N GLU A 123 -13.74 1.00 -11.79
CA GLU A 123 -13.64 2.07 -12.77
C GLU A 123 -12.46 2.97 -12.38
N ASP A 124 -11.92 3.74 -13.32
CA ASP A 124 -10.84 4.70 -13.01
C ASP A 124 -11.27 5.64 -11.87
N SER A 125 -12.48 6.20 -11.94
CA SER A 125 -12.96 7.22 -11.01
C SER A 125 -13.38 6.70 -9.62
N ASN A 126 -13.56 5.39 -9.40
CA ASN A 126 -14.25 4.91 -8.20
C ASN A 126 -13.34 4.43 -7.04
N CYS A 127 -12.07 4.81 -7.01
CA CYS A 127 -11.17 4.50 -5.88
C CYS A 127 -11.69 5.06 -4.55
N GLY A 128 -12.33 6.23 -4.55
CA GLY A 128 -12.94 6.83 -3.36
C GLY A 128 -14.12 6.01 -2.85
N ALA A 129 -15.04 5.63 -3.73
CA ALA A 129 -16.17 4.77 -3.39
C ALA A 129 -15.70 3.39 -2.90
N ALA A 130 -14.63 2.83 -3.47
CA ALA A 130 -14.03 1.58 -3.01
C ALA A 130 -13.46 1.70 -1.59
N ALA A 131 -12.74 2.78 -1.29
CA ALA A 131 -12.20 3.05 0.04
C ALA A 131 -13.32 3.21 1.08
N ALA A 132 -14.35 3.98 0.77
CA ALA A 132 -15.51 4.15 1.65
C ALA A 132 -16.28 2.83 1.83
N ALA A 133 -16.50 2.06 0.76
CA ALA A 133 -17.14 0.75 0.86
C ALA A 133 -16.37 -0.21 1.78
N MET A 134 -15.03 -0.17 1.75
CA MET A 134 -14.20 -0.97 2.68
C MET A 134 -14.45 -0.58 4.14
N LEU A 135 -14.48 0.73 4.43
CA LEU A 135 -14.72 1.26 5.77
C LEU A 135 -16.14 0.99 6.25
N THR A 136 -17.14 1.21 5.41
CA THR A 136 -18.55 0.95 5.69
C THR A 136 -18.80 -0.53 6.00
N LYS A 137 -18.19 -1.45 5.24
CA LYS A 137 -18.28 -2.88 5.56
C LYS A 137 -17.53 -3.23 6.85
N SER A 138 -16.43 -2.54 7.16
CA SER A 138 -15.68 -2.79 8.41
C SER A 138 -16.49 -2.36 9.61
N LYS A 139 -17.24 -1.25 9.49
CA LYS A 139 -18.18 -0.78 10.51
C LYS A 139 -19.27 -1.82 10.80
N GLY A 140 -19.74 -2.53 9.78
CA GLY A 140 -20.73 -3.60 9.89
C GLY A 140 -22.14 -3.18 9.45
N GLY A 141 -23.05 -4.15 9.34
CA GLY A 141 -24.43 -3.96 8.90
C GLY A 141 -24.63 -3.92 7.37
N LYS A 142 -23.56 -4.20 6.60
CA LYS A 142 -23.56 -4.26 5.13
C LYS A 142 -22.91 -5.55 4.62
N GLU A 143 -22.93 -6.61 5.40
CA GLU A 143 -22.33 -7.90 5.09
C GLU A 143 -22.99 -8.53 3.86
N GLY A 144 -24.32 -8.42 3.75
CA GLY A 144 -25.11 -8.95 2.64
C GLY A 144 -25.08 -8.12 1.34
N VAL A 145 -24.49 -6.92 1.36
CA VAL A 145 -24.35 -6.08 0.16
C VAL A 145 -23.01 -6.39 -0.52
N SER A 146 -23.03 -6.67 -1.83
CA SER A 146 -21.79 -6.91 -2.56
C SER A 146 -20.90 -5.66 -2.55
N GLY A 147 -19.58 -5.83 -2.58
CA GLY A 147 -18.65 -4.70 -2.63
C GLY A 147 -18.94 -3.78 -3.82
N LYS A 148 -19.23 -4.37 -4.99
CA LYS A 148 -19.59 -3.59 -6.19
C LYS A 148 -20.86 -2.78 -5.99
N ALA A 149 -21.94 -3.38 -5.50
CA ALA A 149 -23.20 -2.66 -5.30
C ALA A 149 -23.05 -1.51 -4.29
N LEU A 150 -22.24 -1.69 -3.25
CA LEU A 150 -21.96 -0.63 -2.29
C LEU A 150 -21.11 0.49 -2.90
N MET A 151 -20.10 0.16 -3.71
CA MET A 151 -19.32 1.16 -4.45
C MET A 151 -20.18 1.95 -5.44
N ASP A 152 -21.07 1.27 -6.18
CA ASP A 152 -21.99 1.91 -7.12
C ASP A 152 -22.97 2.85 -6.39
N ASP A 153 -23.55 2.43 -5.25
CA ASP A 153 -24.45 3.26 -4.43
C ASP A 153 -23.73 4.52 -3.92
N LEU A 154 -22.58 4.35 -3.27
CA LEU A 154 -21.80 5.46 -2.72
C LEU A 154 -21.30 6.40 -3.81
N GLY A 155 -20.81 5.85 -4.91
CA GLY A 155 -20.36 6.62 -6.08
C GLY A 155 -21.50 7.44 -6.70
N SER A 156 -22.70 6.86 -6.83
CA SER A 156 -23.86 7.56 -7.40
C SER A 156 -24.39 8.71 -6.55
N ARG A 157 -24.26 8.61 -5.22
CA ARG A 157 -24.78 9.59 -4.26
C ARG A 157 -23.79 10.73 -3.98
N TYR A 158 -22.50 10.44 -3.99
CA TYR A 158 -21.47 11.36 -3.48
C TYR A 158 -20.28 11.57 -4.41
N GLY A 159 -20.07 10.67 -5.38
CA GLY A 159 -19.01 10.83 -6.36
C GLY A 159 -19.47 11.63 -7.57
N THR A 160 -18.49 12.03 -8.39
CA THR A 160 -18.72 12.54 -9.74
C THR A 160 -18.14 11.56 -10.75
N LYS A 161 -18.43 11.77 -12.04
CA LYS A 161 -17.73 11.07 -13.13
C LYS A 161 -16.20 11.23 -13.06
N ASP A 162 -15.73 12.31 -12.42
CA ASP A 162 -14.33 12.67 -12.27
C ASP A 162 -13.75 12.13 -10.95
N GLY A 163 -14.49 11.32 -10.19
CA GLY A 163 -14.04 10.66 -8.96
C GLY A 163 -14.56 11.31 -7.69
N THR A 164 -13.82 11.15 -6.59
CA THR A 164 -14.23 11.60 -5.25
C THR A 164 -13.23 12.59 -4.68
N THR A 165 -13.66 13.81 -4.37
CA THR A 165 -12.88 14.85 -3.67
C THR A 165 -12.78 14.57 -2.16
N PRO A 166 -11.87 15.24 -1.42
CA PRO A 166 -11.81 15.14 0.04
C PRO A 166 -13.12 15.48 0.76
N LYS A 167 -13.84 16.53 0.34
CA LYS A 167 -15.14 16.89 0.93
C LYS A 167 -16.20 15.83 0.65
N GLU A 168 -16.27 15.32 -0.58
CA GLU A 168 -17.20 14.24 -0.94
C GLU A 168 -16.88 12.94 -0.20
N MET A 169 -15.61 12.59 0.00
CA MET A 169 -15.20 11.45 0.82
C MET A 169 -15.66 11.62 2.27
N ALA A 170 -15.44 12.79 2.87
CA ALA A 170 -15.87 13.07 4.24
C ALA A 170 -17.40 12.95 4.38
N LYS A 171 -18.15 13.52 3.45
CA LYS A 171 -19.60 13.41 3.36
C LYS A 171 -20.07 11.96 3.21
N MET A 172 -19.44 11.20 2.32
CA MET A 172 -19.75 9.79 2.06
C MET A 172 -19.58 8.96 3.33
N LEU A 173 -18.49 9.17 4.08
CA LEU A 173 -18.23 8.47 5.34
C LEU A 173 -19.24 8.86 6.44
N SER A 174 -19.53 10.16 6.61
CA SER A 174 -20.51 10.62 7.60
C SER A 174 -21.92 10.09 7.33
N ASN A 175 -22.32 9.92 6.07
CA ASN A 175 -23.60 9.31 5.73
C ASN A 175 -23.70 7.84 6.11
N GLU A 176 -22.59 7.12 6.05
CA GLU A 176 -22.51 5.74 6.53
C GLU A 176 -22.27 5.70 8.05
N GLY A 177 -22.34 6.84 8.73
CA GLY A 177 -22.19 7.03 10.18
C GLY A 177 -20.76 6.78 10.67
N ILE A 178 -19.78 7.09 9.84
CA ILE A 178 -18.36 7.09 10.22
C ILE A 178 -17.97 8.55 10.47
N ALA A 179 -17.51 8.83 11.69
CA ALA A 179 -17.12 10.17 12.08
C ALA A 179 -15.77 10.55 11.47
N VAL A 180 -15.71 11.69 10.79
CA VAL A 180 -14.44 12.38 10.53
C VAL A 180 -14.12 13.22 11.76
N LYS A 181 -13.06 12.83 12.50
CA LYS A 181 -12.63 13.54 13.72
C LYS A 181 -11.73 14.72 13.43
N GLY A 182 -10.96 14.61 12.36
CA GLY A 182 -10.07 15.66 11.90
C GLY A 182 -9.38 15.24 10.61
N SER A 183 -8.53 16.11 10.13
CA SER A 183 -7.66 15.84 8.99
C SER A 183 -6.25 16.33 9.25
N THR A 184 -5.31 15.77 8.51
CA THR A 184 -3.93 16.24 8.48
C THR A 184 -3.49 16.34 7.03
N THR A 185 -2.77 17.40 6.70
CA THR A 185 -2.23 17.62 5.35
C THR A 185 -1.01 16.74 5.06
N THR A 186 -0.53 16.02 6.06
CA THR A 186 0.59 15.07 6.03
C THR A 186 0.16 13.79 6.74
N ALA A 187 0.91 12.70 6.59
CA ALA A 187 0.86 11.56 7.51
C ALA A 187 1.60 11.92 8.81
N ASP A 188 0.97 12.77 9.64
CA ASP A 188 1.44 13.02 11.00
C ASP A 188 1.41 11.71 11.78
N LYS A 189 2.59 11.13 11.99
CA LYS A 189 2.74 9.79 12.57
C LYS A 189 2.03 9.70 13.92
N ASN A 190 2.16 10.72 14.76
CA ASN A 190 1.60 10.71 16.10
C ASN A 190 0.07 10.70 16.07
N SER A 191 -0.54 11.54 15.23
CA SER A 191 -2.00 11.59 15.08
C SER A 191 -2.54 10.30 14.50
N LEU A 192 -1.93 9.78 13.42
CA LEU A 192 -2.30 8.49 12.82
C LEU A 192 -2.19 7.33 13.82
N GLU A 193 -1.04 7.20 14.48
CA GLU A 193 -0.79 6.14 15.46
C GLU A 193 -1.76 6.25 16.65
N SER A 194 -1.99 7.47 17.15
CA SER A 194 -2.95 7.72 18.22
C SER A 194 -4.37 7.32 17.82
N THR A 195 -4.83 7.73 16.63
CA THR A 195 -6.13 7.35 16.08
C THR A 195 -6.25 5.84 15.93
N LEU A 196 -5.24 5.16 15.41
CA LEU A 196 -5.26 3.70 15.23
C LEU A 196 -5.32 2.97 16.59
N LYS A 197 -4.53 3.39 17.57
CA LYS A 197 -4.50 2.81 18.94
C LYS A 197 -5.73 3.15 19.79
N SER A 198 -6.45 4.22 19.46
CA SER A 198 -7.75 4.52 20.05
C SER A 198 -8.89 3.70 19.44
N GLY A 199 -8.60 2.84 18.46
CA GLY A 199 -9.56 2.02 17.76
C GLY A 199 -10.16 2.69 16.52
N GLY A 200 -9.63 3.83 16.09
CA GLY A 200 -9.98 4.47 14.84
C GLY A 200 -9.34 3.82 13.60
N LYS A 201 -9.66 4.41 12.45
CA LYS A 201 -9.08 4.10 11.13
C LYS A 201 -8.75 5.41 10.43
N ALA A 202 -8.15 5.35 9.24
CA ALA A 202 -7.99 6.55 8.42
C ALA A 202 -8.18 6.25 6.94
N VAL A 203 -8.42 7.30 6.15
CA VAL A 203 -8.39 7.26 4.69
C VAL A 203 -7.46 8.36 4.21
N ALA A 204 -6.62 8.07 3.21
CA ALA A 204 -5.60 8.99 2.73
C ALA A 204 -5.75 9.26 1.23
N MET A 205 -5.63 10.53 0.86
CA MET A 205 -5.47 10.98 -0.52
C MET A 205 -3.98 11.07 -0.81
N VAL A 206 -3.52 10.29 -1.79
CA VAL A 206 -2.11 10.09 -2.10
C VAL A 206 -1.87 10.13 -3.60
N ASP A 207 -0.60 10.25 -4.01
CA ASP A 207 -0.19 9.92 -5.36
C ASP A 207 -0.10 8.40 -5.55
N SER A 208 -0.79 7.88 -6.56
CA SER A 208 -0.88 6.43 -6.85
C SER A 208 0.44 5.78 -7.23
N ASN A 209 1.36 6.47 -7.90
CA ASN A 209 2.64 5.88 -8.26
C ASN A 209 3.58 5.86 -7.05
N GLU A 210 3.56 6.91 -6.23
CA GLU A 210 4.40 7.01 -5.03
C GLU A 210 3.96 6.07 -3.90
N ILE A 211 2.66 5.85 -3.70
CA ILE A 211 2.18 4.95 -2.63
C ILE A 211 2.39 3.47 -2.98
N SER A 212 2.49 3.15 -4.27
CA SER A 212 2.55 1.76 -4.72
C SER A 212 3.82 1.06 -4.21
N SER A 213 3.69 -0.19 -3.78
CA SER A 213 4.81 -1.04 -3.30
C SER A 213 5.87 -1.34 -4.37
N LYS A 214 5.63 -0.94 -5.62
CA LYS A 214 6.59 -0.99 -6.72
C LYS A 214 7.43 0.29 -6.69
N GLY A 215 8.31 0.38 -5.71
CA GLY A 215 9.14 1.55 -5.48
C GLY A 215 9.80 2.10 -6.75
N GLY A 216 9.84 3.43 -6.87
CA GLY A 216 10.57 4.12 -7.92
C GLY A 216 9.70 4.66 -9.06
N ALA A 217 8.65 5.40 -8.72
CA ALA A 217 7.94 6.22 -9.70
C ALA A 217 8.93 7.18 -10.38
N GLN A 218 9.15 7.02 -11.70
CA GLN A 218 9.90 8.01 -12.49
C GLN A 218 9.12 9.31 -12.69
N ALA A 219 7.79 9.28 -12.49
CA ALA A 219 6.90 10.42 -12.57
C ALA A 219 5.69 10.24 -11.62
N PRO A 220 5.09 11.36 -11.14
CA PRO A 220 3.83 11.33 -10.39
C PRO A 220 2.74 10.56 -11.13
N GLY A 221 1.90 9.85 -10.37
CA GLY A 221 0.72 9.16 -10.87
C GLY A 221 -0.50 10.06 -10.93
N LYS A 222 -1.64 9.53 -10.49
CA LYS A 222 -2.88 10.27 -10.24
C LYS A 222 -3.19 10.38 -8.74
N ALA A 223 -4.01 11.35 -8.37
CA ALA A 223 -4.65 11.41 -7.06
C ALA A 223 -5.48 10.12 -6.82
N HIS A 224 -5.29 9.51 -5.65
CA HIS A 224 -5.82 8.18 -5.34
C HIS A 224 -6.19 8.05 -3.87
N TRP A 225 -7.28 7.34 -3.60
CA TRP A 225 -7.75 7.06 -2.24
C TRP A 225 -7.31 5.69 -1.78
N VAL A 226 -6.74 5.63 -0.57
CA VAL A 226 -6.39 4.38 0.11
C VAL A 226 -6.90 4.38 1.54
N VAL A 227 -7.18 3.20 2.09
CA VAL A 227 -7.55 3.05 3.51
C VAL A 227 -6.31 2.73 4.33
N ILE A 228 -6.14 3.42 5.45
CA ILE A 228 -5.14 3.10 6.46
C ILE A 228 -5.86 2.30 7.56
N ASP A 229 -5.68 0.99 7.51
CA ASP A 229 -6.52 0.05 8.25
C ASP A 229 -5.88 -0.42 9.57
N GLY A 230 -4.59 -0.16 9.78
CA GLY A 230 -3.86 -0.62 10.95
C GLY A 230 -2.38 -0.28 10.92
N MET A 231 -1.61 -0.92 11.80
CA MET A 231 -0.15 -0.80 11.86
C MET A 231 0.48 -2.13 12.29
N ASP A 232 1.75 -2.35 11.97
CA ASP A 232 2.53 -3.49 12.47
C ASP A 232 3.35 -3.14 13.71
N ASP A 233 4.05 -4.14 14.25
CA ASP A 233 4.95 -4.01 15.40
C ASP A 233 6.20 -3.16 15.12
N GLN A 234 6.49 -2.88 13.84
CA GLN A 234 7.57 -1.98 13.40
C GLN A 234 7.09 -0.53 13.26
N GLY A 235 5.81 -0.26 13.49
CA GLY A 235 5.21 1.07 13.34
C GLY A 235 4.99 1.50 11.89
N ARG A 236 4.92 0.54 10.95
CA ARG A 236 4.50 0.78 9.57
C ARG A 236 2.98 0.74 9.48
N PHE A 237 2.41 1.54 8.59
CA PHE A 237 0.97 1.64 8.39
C PHE A 237 0.47 0.64 7.36
N MET A 238 -0.59 -0.09 7.69
CA MET A 238 -1.26 -1.01 6.77
C MET A 238 -2.16 -0.23 5.81
N VAL A 239 -1.75 -0.17 4.55
CA VAL A 239 -2.50 0.44 3.45
C VAL A 239 -3.34 -0.65 2.79
N LYS A 240 -4.63 -0.41 2.60
CA LYS A 240 -5.51 -1.17 1.71
C LYS A 240 -5.76 -0.33 0.46
N ASP A 241 -5.25 -0.81 -0.66
CA ASP A 241 -5.20 -0.08 -1.92
C ASP A 241 -6.22 -0.64 -2.94
N PRO A 242 -7.28 0.13 -3.25
CA PRO A 242 -8.28 -0.28 -4.25
C PRO A 242 -7.72 -0.47 -5.66
N GLY A 243 -6.64 0.22 -6.02
CA GLY A 243 -6.07 0.18 -7.36
C GLY A 243 -5.37 -1.14 -7.66
N SER A 244 -4.73 -1.73 -6.65
CA SER A 244 -4.02 -3.01 -6.76
C SER A 244 -4.79 -4.21 -6.21
N ALA A 245 -5.92 -3.97 -5.52
CA ALA A 245 -6.66 -4.97 -4.75
C ALA A 245 -5.79 -5.67 -3.68
N SER A 246 -4.82 -4.94 -3.13
CA SER A 246 -3.81 -5.48 -2.21
C SER A 246 -3.73 -4.65 -0.94
N SER A 247 -3.36 -5.30 0.15
CA SER A 247 -2.87 -4.62 1.35
C SER A 247 -1.36 -4.74 1.47
N TYR A 248 -0.71 -3.76 2.07
CA TYR A 248 0.74 -3.76 2.32
C TYR A 248 1.10 -2.76 3.42
N PHE A 249 2.28 -2.92 4.02
CA PHE A 249 2.79 -2.02 5.04
C PHE A 249 3.75 -0.99 4.43
N VAL A 250 3.54 0.29 4.75
CA VAL A 250 4.42 1.39 4.36
C VAL A 250 4.92 2.14 5.60
N LYS A 251 6.11 2.72 5.51
CA LYS A 251 6.61 3.62 6.55
C LYS A 251 5.86 4.95 6.51
N GLY A 252 5.84 5.66 7.64
CA GLY A 252 5.24 6.99 7.72
C GLY A 252 5.87 7.98 6.73
N GLU A 253 7.16 7.85 6.46
CA GLU A 253 7.89 8.69 5.50
C GLU A 253 7.45 8.41 4.05
N GLU A 254 7.18 7.15 3.71
CA GLU A 254 6.71 6.75 2.38
C GLU A 254 5.28 7.26 2.14
N LEU A 255 4.41 7.12 3.15
CA LEU A 255 3.05 7.67 3.09
C LEU A 255 3.07 9.21 2.99
N ASN A 256 3.92 9.88 3.78
CA ASN A 256 4.12 11.34 3.69
C ASN A 256 4.56 11.76 2.30
N LYS A 257 5.56 11.08 1.72
CA LYS A 257 6.04 11.37 0.37
C LYS A 257 4.91 11.27 -0.66
N ALA A 258 4.08 10.23 -0.59
CA ALA A 258 2.97 10.05 -1.51
C ALA A 258 1.89 11.14 -1.35
N ILE A 259 1.62 11.57 -0.10
CA ILE A 259 0.73 12.69 0.20
C ILE A 259 1.29 14.01 -0.37
N ASP A 260 2.56 14.30 -0.09
CA ASP A 260 3.22 15.53 -0.51
C ASP A 260 3.28 15.63 -2.04
N THR A 261 3.60 14.54 -2.73
CA THR A 261 3.51 14.48 -4.19
C THR A 261 2.09 14.80 -4.63
N GLY A 262 1.07 14.14 -4.07
CA GLY A 262 -0.32 14.40 -4.43
C GLY A 262 -0.73 15.86 -4.24
N ARG A 263 -0.34 16.49 -3.13
CA ARG A 263 -0.60 17.92 -2.88
C ARG A 263 0.08 18.81 -3.91
N ASN A 264 1.35 18.54 -4.21
CA ASN A 264 2.15 19.37 -5.09
C ASN A 264 1.77 19.22 -6.57
N THR A 265 1.30 18.06 -6.99
CA THR A 265 1.02 17.75 -8.40
C THR A 265 -0.46 17.79 -8.73
N HIS A 266 -1.30 17.32 -7.81
CA HIS A 266 -2.74 17.16 -8.03
C HIS A 266 -3.56 18.18 -7.23
N GLN A 267 -2.91 19.06 -6.45
CA GLN A 267 -3.59 20.03 -5.58
C GLN A 267 -4.53 19.35 -4.57
N SER A 268 -4.28 18.08 -4.23
CA SER A 268 -5.02 17.36 -3.20
C SER A 268 -4.18 16.27 -2.55
N GLY A 269 -4.30 16.15 -1.24
CA GLY A 269 -3.57 15.15 -0.48
C GLY A 269 -3.63 15.39 1.03
N GLY A 270 -3.57 14.29 1.76
CA GLY A 270 -3.58 14.24 3.22
C GLY A 270 -4.41 13.08 3.74
N VAL A 271 -4.80 13.15 4.99
CA VAL A 271 -5.43 12.06 5.73
C VAL A 271 -6.68 12.56 6.43
N LEU A 272 -7.77 11.79 6.36
CA LEU A 272 -8.92 11.91 7.24
C LEU A 272 -8.82 10.88 8.36
N LEU A 273 -8.94 11.33 9.60
CA LEU A 273 -8.90 10.50 10.80
C LEU A 273 -10.33 10.11 11.19
N LEU A 274 -10.57 8.81 11.34
CA LEU A 274 -11.91 8.24 11.39
C LEU A 274 -12.17 7.51 12.70
N GLU A 275 -13.40 7.66 13.20
CA GLU A 275 -13.95 6.84 14.27
C GLU A 275 -15.30 6.26 13.85
N ASN A 276 -15.62 5.08 14.36
CA ASN A 276 -16.96 4.53 14.22
C ASN A 276 -17.88 5.22 15.24
N GLU A 277 -18.85 5.99 14.77
CA GLU A 277 -19.74 6.75 15.63
C GLU A 277 -20.76 5.83 16.32
N GLN A 278 -20.81 5.83 17.65
CA GLN A 278 -21.79 5.04 18.43
C GLN A 278 -23.14 5.75 18.59
N ALA A 279 -23.19 7.07 18.42
CA ALA A 279 -24.41 7.87 18.46
C ALA A 279 -24.29 9.00 17.41
N PRO A 280 -25.10 8.98 16.34
CA PRO A 280 -24.92 9.95 15.26
C PRO A 280 -25.46 11.33 15.67
N ALA A 281 -24.73 12.38 15.29
CA ALA A 281 -25.35 13.68 15.08
C ALA A 281 -26.39 13.55 13.95
N THR A 282 -27.31 14.52 13.82
CA THR A 282 -28.21 14.51 12.64
C THR A 282 -27.36 14.58 11.37
N VAL A 283 -27.66 13.71 10.39
CA VAL A 283 -26.84 13.50 9.18
C VAL A 283 -26.40 14.82 8.51
N PRO A 284 -27.27 15.83 8.30
CA PRO A 284 -26.86 17.09 7.67
C PRO A 284 -25.80 17.87 8.46
N VAL A 285 -25.84 17.82 9.80
CA VAL A 285 -24.86 18.50 10.65
C VAL A 285 -23.53 17.75 10.63
N ALA A 286 -23.58 16.42 10.72
CA ALA A 286 -22.40 15.57 10.64
C ALA A 286 -21.65 15.74 9.31
N GLU A 287 -22.38 15.79 8.19
CA GLU A 287 -21.82 16.04 6.86
C GLU A 287 -21.10 17.39 6.79
N GLN A 288 -21.75 18.46 7.23
CA GLN A 288 -21.18 19.80 7.16
C GLN A 288 -19.90 19.93 8.01
N GLU A 289 -19.90 19.36 9.21
CA GLU A 289 -18.71 19.31 10.05
C GLU A 289 -17.58 18.47 9.44
N ALA A 290 -17.93 17.35 8.79
CA ALA A 290 -16.95 16.50 8.14
C ALA A 290 -16.32 17.17 6.91
N GLU A 291 -17.12 17.87 6.11
CA GLU A 291 -16.64 18.66 4.96
C GLU A 291 -15.67 19.76 5.41
N GLN A 292 -16.00 20.49 6.49
CA GLN A 292 -15.10 21.49 7.06
C GLN A 292 -13.76 20.89 7.50
N LYS A 293 -13.80 19.70 8.12
CA LYS A 293 -12.58 18.98 8.50
C LYS A 293 -11.75 18.55 7.28
N ALA A 294 -12.36 18.35 6.11
CA ALA A 294 -11.64 17.95 4.90
C ALA A 294 -11.08 19.12 4.09
N GLU A 295 -11.43 20.37 4.40
CA GLU A 295 -11.13 21.54 3.56
C GLU A 295 -9.64 21.74 3.27
N ALA A 296 -8.76 21.45 4.23
CA ALA A 296 -7.31 21.61 4.08
C ALA A 296 -6.66 20.59 3.11
N LEU A 297 -7.41 19.58 2.66
CA LEU A 297 -6.92 18.49 1.83
C LEU A 297 -6.99 18.78 0.33
N GLY A 298 -7.59 19.90 -0.09
CA GLY A 298 -7.81 20.28 -1.49
C GLY A 298 -9.15 19.80 -2.04
N ASP A 299 -9.41 20.10 -3.32
CA ASP A 299 -10.70 19.86 -3.99
C ASP A 299 -10.57 19.04 -5.28
N THR A 300 -9.40 18.48 -5.59
CA THR A 300 -9.19 17.60 -6.74
C THR A 300 -9.65 16.18 -6.42
N PRO A 301 -10.46 15.55 -7.29
CA PRO A 301 -10.95 14.20 -7.06
C PRO A 301 -9.87 13.13 -7.29
N GLY A 302 -9.94 12.07 -6.49
CA GLY A 302 -9.15 10.86 -6.72
C GLY A 302 -9.73 10.05 -7.89
N THR A 303 -8.91 9.72 -8.89
CA THR A 303 -9.31 9.09 -10.17
C THR A 303 -8.58 7.78 -10.50
N GLY A 304 -8.19 7.04 -9.46
CA GLY A 304 -7.77 5.65 -9.58
C GLY A 304 -6.38 5.43 -10.16
N SER A 305 -5.69 4.47 -9.55
CA SER A 305 -4.35 4.01 -9.93
C SER A 305 -4.36 3.18 -11.21
N MET A 306 -3.17 2.92 -11.77
CA MET A 306 -2.82 2.11 -12.96
C MET A 306 -3.30 0.64 -12.97
N ALA A 307 -4.52 0.34 -12.52
CA ALA A 307 -5.14 -0.96 -12.72
C ALA A 307 -5.19 -1.20 -14.24
N SER A 308 -4.36 -2.15 -14.67
CA SER A 308 -4.13 -2.44 -16.08
C SER A 308 -5.47 -2.85 -16.71
N ARG A 309 -6.08 -1.93 -17.46
CA ARG A 309 -7.25 -2.17 -18.30
C ARG A 309 -8.50 -2.55 -17.50
N PHE A 310 -9.30 -1.54 -17.12
CA PHE A 310 -10.74 -1.74 -17.01
C PHE A 310 -11.21 -2.19 -18.40
N GLY A 311 -11.58 -3.46 -18.51
CA GLY A 311 -11.75 -4.15 -19.78
C GLY A 311 -12.73 -3.41 -20.68
N ARG A 312 -12.33 -3.26 -21.96
CA ARG A 312 -13.28 -3.30 -23.06
C ARG A 312 -14.10 -4.58 -22.89
N GLU A 313 -15.28 -4.47 -22.29
CA GLU A 313 -16.32 -5.44 -22.57
C GLU A 313 -16.72 -5.20 -24.02
N SER A 314 -16.38 -6.15 -24.87
CA SER A 314 -16.83 -6.18 -26.26
C SER A 314 -18.35 -6.05 -26.27
N SER A 315 -18.81 -5.10 -27.09
CA SER A 315 -20.22 -4.82 -27.37
C SER A 315 -21.03 -6.04 -27.78
#